data_AF-V4A2P0-F1
#
_entry.id   AF-V4A2P0-F1
#
_cell.length_a   1.000
_cell.length_b   1.000
_cell.length_c   1.000
_cell.angle_alpha   90.00
_cell.angle_beta   90.00
_cell.angle_gamma   90.00
#
_symmetry.space_group_name_H-M   'P 1'
#
loop_
_entity.id
_entity.type
_entity.pdbx_description
1 polymer ?
#
loop_
_entity_poly.entity_id
_entity_poly.type
_entity_poly.pdbx_seq_one_letter_code
_entity_poly.pdbx_strand_id
1 'polypeptide(L)'
;EERNFPIAYNILLHKDFIQSEFLLRAIYRPQNYYCVHVDGFSPPSYHESVQKLVDCFENVFIVSKTENVTYASFSRLQADLNCMKD
;
A
#
# COMPACT_ATOMS: atom_id res chain seq x y z
N GLU A 1 20.91 -5.63 -13.96
CA GLU A 1 21.23 -5.80 -12.54
C GLU A 1 19.97 -5.70 -11.68
N GLU A 2 19.28 -4.56 -11.64
CA GLU A 2 18.07 -4.35 -10.81
C GLU A 2 16.93 -5.37 -11.04
N ARG A 3 16.70 -5.80 -12.29
CA ARG A 3 15.69 -6.85 -12.60
C ARG A 3 15.97 -8.21 -11.97
N ASN A 4 17.23 -8.48 -11.60
CA ASN A 4 17.63 -9.73 -10.95
C ASN A 4 17.53 -9.64 -9.41
N PHE A 5 17.12 -8.49 -8.88
CA PHE A 5 16.98 -8.24 -7.45
C PHE A 5 15.65 -7.53 -7.15
N PRO A 6 14.50 -8.22 -7.33
CA PRO A 6 13.20 -7.63 -7.06
C PRO A 6 13.02 -7.34 -5.57
N ILE A 7 12.44 -6.18 -5.26
CA ILE A 7 12.12 -5.75 -3.90
C ILE A 7 10.60 -5.74 -3.70
N ALA A 8 10.15 -6.17 -2.53
CA ALA A 8 8.77 -6.02 -2.10
C ALA A 8 8.65 -4.87 -1.08
N TYR A 9 7.66 -4.00 -1.28
CA TYR A 9 7.33 -2.90 -0.38
C TYR A 9 5.97 -3.14 0.26
N ASN A 10 5.87 -2.78 1.54
CA ASN A 10 4.62 -2.67 2.27
C ASN A 10 4.42 -1.20 2.66
N ILE A 11 3.32 -0.60 2.21
CA ILE A 11 3.05 0.83 2.31
C ILE A 11 1.73 1.05 3.04
N LEU A 12 1.77 1.73 4.19
CA LEU A 12 0.57 2.04 4.98
C LEU A 12 0.16 3.50 4.78
N LEU A 13 -1.08 3.69 4.32
CA LEU A 13 -1.65 4.97 3.91
C LEU A 13 -2.95 5.25 4.68
N HIS A 14 -3.23 6.53 4.99
CA HIS A 14 -4.45 6.87 5.72
C HIS A 14 -5.12 8.24 5.42
N LYS A 15 -4.50 9.17 4.67
CA LYS A 15 -5.12 10.51 4.48
C LYS A 15 -4.70 11.35 3.27
N ASP A 16 -3.43 11.40 2.89
CA ASP A 16 -2.93 12.33 1.87
C ASP A 16 -2.66 11.61 0.55
N PHE A 17 -3.55 11.79 -0.42
CA PHE A 17 -3.49 11.05 -1.69
C PHE A 17 -2.33 11.54 -2.56
N ILE A 18 -2.09 12.85 -2.59
CA ILE A 18 -1.02 13.45 -3.38
C ILE A 18 0.34 12.99 -2.87
N GLN A 19 0.53 12.93 -1.54
CA GLN A 19 1.74 12.37 -0.96
C GLN A 19 1.91 10.88 -1.28
N SER A 20 0.80 10.12 -1.27
CA SER A 20 0.81 8.68 -1.57
C SER A 20 1.24 8.42 -3.02
N GLU A 21 0.71 9.19 -3.96
CA GLU A 21 1.09 9.15 -5.37
C GLU A 21 2.57 9.54 -5.56
N PHE A 22 3.03 10.62 -4.92
CA PHE A 22 4.42 11.03 -4.99
C PHE A 22 5.38 9.97 -4.45
N LEU A 23 5.04 9.33 -3.33
CA LEU A 23 5.82 8.24 -2.77
C LEU A 23 5.91 7.09 -3.77
N LEU A 24 4.78 6.58 -4.25
CA LEU A 24 4.73 5.46 -5.18
C LEU A 24 5.55 5.77 -6.43
N ARG A 25 5.37 6.96 -7.03
CA ARG A 25 6.14 7.40 -8.20
C ARG A 25 7.64 7.44 -7.96
N ALA A 26 8.09 7.84 -6.77
CA ALA A 26 9.51 7.93 -6.45
C ALA A 26 10.17 6.55 -6.37
N ILE A 27 9.46 5.54 -5.83
CA ILE A 27 10.02 4.20 -5.58
C ILE A 27 9.60 3.16 -6.63
N TYR A 28 8.65 3.48 -7.52
CA TYR A 28 8.09 2.52 -8.47
C TYR A 28 9.12 2.02 -9.48
N ARG A 29 9.21 0.72 -9.64
CA ARG A 29 9.92 0.01 -10.69
C ARG A 29 9.10 -1.22 -11.12
N PRO A 30 9.06 -1.55 -12.42
CA PRO A 30 8.21 -2.63 -12.93
C PRO A 30 8.59 -4.03 -12.43
N GLN A 31 9.83 -4.22 -11.94
CA GLN A 31 10.29 -5.51 -11.41
C GLN A 31 9.98 -5.73 -9.91
N ASN A 32 9.55 -4.70 -9.19
CA ASN A 32 9.28 -4.75 -7.75
C ASN A 32 7.82 -5.09 -7.47
N TYR A 33 7.48 -5.35 -6.21
CA TYR A 33 6.10 -5.58 -5.76
C TYR A 33 5.72 -4.58 -4.68
N TYR A 34 4.48 -4.12 -4.70
CA TYR A 34 4.00 -3.08 -3.79
C TYR A 34 2.64 -3.48 -3.20
N CYS A 35 2.63 -3.88 -1.93
CA CYS A 35 1.41 -4.04 -1.17
C CYS A 35 1.05 -2.70 -0.49
N VAL A 36 -0.18 -2.25 -0.73
CA VAL A 36 -0.72 -1.02 -0.16
C VAL A 36 -1.80 -1.38 0.86
N HIS A 37 -1.58 -1.01 2.11
CA HIS A 37 -2.61 -1.04 3.12
C HIS A 37 -3.19 0.38 3.27
N VAL A 38 -4.49 0.51 3.03
CA VAL A 38 -5.24 1.74 3.27
C VAL A 38 -6.01 1.57 4.57
N ASP A 39 -5.80 2.43 5.56
CA ASP A 39 -6.47 2.36 6.86
C ASP A 39 -8.00 2.30 6.68
N GLY A 40 -8.65 1.36 7.36
CA GLY A 40 -10.11 1.21 7.29
C GLY A 40 -10.87 2.40 7.89
N PHE A 41 -10.23 3.26 8.69
CA PHE A 41 -10.80 4.53 9.14
C PHE A 41 -10.71 5.66 8.09
N SER A 42 -9.97 5.48 7.00
CA SER A 42 -9.89 6.48 5.94
C SER A 42 -11.24 6.67 5.22
N PRO A 43 -11.54 7.88 4.72
CA PRO A 43 -12.78 8.14 4.00
C PRO A 43 -12.93 7.24 2.76
N PRO A 44 -14.17 6.85 2.37
CA PRO A 44 -14.39 6.04 1.16
C PRO A 44 -13.81 6.65 -0.12
N SER A 45 -13.81 7.99 -0.23
CA SER A 45 -13.21 8.69 -1.37
C SER A 45 -11.68 8.49 -1.45
N TYR A 46 -11.02 8.32 -0.31
CA TYR A 46 -9.58 8.02 -0.25
C TYR A 46 -9.31 6.60 -0.73
N HIS A 47 -10.07 5.62 -0.24
CA HIS A 47 -10.02 4.23 -0.72
C HIS A 47 -10.23 4.15 -2.24
N GLU A 48 -11.25 4.83 -2.77
CA GLU A 48 -11.52 4.85 -4.21
C GLU A 48 -10.37 5.48 -5.01
N SER A 49 -9.77 6.56 -4.51
CA SER A 49 -8.65 7.23 -5.17
C SER A 49 -7.40 6.33 -5.20
N VAL A 50 -7.10 5.66 -4.09
CA VAL A 50 -5.97 4.71 -4.02
C VAL A 50 -6.24 3.49 -4.91
N GLN A 51 -7.47 2.95 -4.93
CA GLN A 51 -7.82 1.84 -5.82
C GLN A 51 -7.57 2.22 -7.29
N LYS A 52 -8.05 3.38 -7.74
CA LYS A 52 -7.81 3.86 -9.12
C LYS A 52 -6.33 4.03 -9.45
N LEU A 53 -5.51 4.46 -8.49
CA LEU A 53 -4.07 4.56 -8.67
C LEU A 53 -3.44 3.18 -8.83
N VAL A 54 -3.83 2.23 -7.99
CA VAL A 54 -3.30 0.87 -7.96
C VAL A 54 -3.69 0.08 -9.22
N ASP A 55 -4.91 0.25 -9.73
CA ASP A 55 -5.42 -0.42 -10.94
C ASP A 55 -4.61 -0.08 -12.21
N CYS A 56 -3.79 0.97 -12.19
CA CYS A 56 -2.90 1.33 -13.28
C CYS A 56 -1.68 0.39 -13.42
N PHE A 57 -1.42 -0.48 -12.44
CA PHE A 57 -0.20 -1.28 -12.36
C PHE A 57 -0.51 -2.74 -12.05
N GLU A 58 0.21 -3.67 -12.68
CA GLU A 58 0.02 -5.11 -12.46
C GLU A 58 0.69 -5.61 -11.16
N ASN A 59 1.69 -4.88 -10.67
CA ASN A 59 2.58 -5.25 -9.55
C ASN A 59 2.37 -4.39 -8.29
N VAL A 60 1.32 -3.58 -8.27
CA VAL A 60 0.85 -2.82 -7.12
C VAL A 60 -0.54 -3.36 -6.79
N PHE A 61 -0.83 -3.62 -5.51
CA PHE A 61 -2.14 -4.12 -5.09
C PHE A 61 -2.52 -3.60 -3.71
N ILE A 62 -3.82 -3.52 -3.44
CA ILE A 62 -4.33 -3.26 -2.09
C ILE A 62 -4.42 -4.60 -1.37
N VAL A 63 -3.99 -4.60 -0.10
CA VAL A 63 -4.02 -5.77 0.79
C VAL A 63 -5.40 -6.42 0.82
N SER A 64 -5.43 -7.76 0.85
CA SER A 64 -6.64 -8.57 0.89
C SER A 64 -7.49 -8.34 2.16
N LYS A 65 -6.81 -7.98 3.26
CA LYS A 65 -7.44 -7.68 4.55
C LYS A 65 -6.95 -6.34 5.10
N THR A 66 -7.81 -5.35 5.02
CA THR A 66 -7.63 -4.04 5.66
C THR A 66 -7.85 -4.12 7.17
N GLU A 67 -7.08 -3.34 7.92
CA GLU A 67 -7.19 -3.19 9.37
C GLU A 67 -7.56 -1.75 9.71
N ASN A 68 -8.36 -1.56 10.75
CA ASN A 68 -8.63 -0.25 11.33
C ASN A 68 -7.49 0.10 12.29
N VAL A 69 -6.54 0.93 11.86
CA VAL A 69 -5.29 1.10 12.60
C VAL A 69 -5.48 2.11 13.73
N THR A 70 -5.29 1.65 14.95
CA THR A 70 -5.23 2.52 16.14
C THR A 70 -3.79 2.77 16.54
N TYR A 71 -3.47 4.00 16.95
CA TYR A 71 -2.13 4.35 17.42
C TYR A 71 -1.71 3.47 18.61
N ALA A 72 -0.45 3.02 18.58
CA ALA A 72 0.16 2.12 19.57
C ALA A 72 -0.59 0.78 19.79
N SER A 73 -1.48 0.38 18.88
CA SER A 73 -2.18 -0.90 18.92
C SER A 73 -1.51 -1.94 18.03
N PHE A 74 -1.76 -3.22 18.34
CA PHE A 74 -1.37 -4.37 17.53
C PHE A 74 -1.90 -4.29 16.09
N SER A 75 -3.00 -3.57 15.84
CA SER A 75 -3.53 -3.34 14.49
C SER A 75 -2.49 -2.78 13.53
N ARG A 76 -1.53 -1.97 14.02
CA ARG A 76 -0.45 -1.41 13.18
C ARG A 76 0.50 -2.50 12.69
N LEU A 77 0.82 -3.48 13.53
CA LEU A 77 1.63 -4.63 13.15
C LEU A 77 0.83 -5.60 12.29
N GLN A 78 -0.44 -5.83 12.61
CA GLN A 78 -1.31 -6.70 11.82
C GLN A 78 -1.48 -6.22 10.38
N ALA A 79 -1.55 -4.90 10.15
CA ALA A 79 -1.55 -4.31 8.82
C ALA A 79 -0.32 -4.73 8.00
N ASP A 80 0.87 -4.74 8.62
CA ASP A 80 2.09 -5.19 7.95
C ASP A 80 2.05 -6.70 7.66
N LEU A 81 1.61 -7.50 8.64
CA LEU A 81 1.53 -8.96 8.52
C LEU A 81 0.57 -9.39 7.41
N ASN A 82 -0.54 -8.67 7.21
CA ASN A 82 -1.46 -8.95 6.13
C ASN A 82 -0.79 -8.73 4.76
N CYS A 83 -0.04 -7.63 4.59
CA CYS A 83 0.72 -7.38 3.37
C CYS A 83 1.87 -8.37 3.13
N MET A 84 2.49 -8.92 4.17
CA MET A 84 3.54 -9.94 4.02
C MET A 84 2.99 -11.31 3.62
N LYS A 85 1.70 -11.55 3.89
CA LYS A 85 1.04 -12.82 3.57
C LYS A 85 0.58 -12.88 2.11
N ASP A 86 0.15 -11.74 1.58
CA ASP A 86 -0.31 -11.59 0.20
C ASP A 86 0.88 -11.54 -0.78
#